data_AF-A0A8S3YJ98-F1
#
_entry.id   AF-A0A8S3YJ98-F1
#
_cell.length_a   1.000
_cell.length_b   1.000
_cell.length_c   1.000
_cell.angle_alpha   90.00
_cell.angle_beta   90.00
_cell.angle_gamma   90.00
#
_symmetry.space_group_name_H-M   'P 1'
#
loop_
_entity.id
_entity.type
_entity.pdbx_description
1 polymer ?
#
loop_
_entity_poly.entity_id
_entity_poly.type
_entity_poly.pdbx_seq_one_letter_code
_entity_poly.pdbx_strand_id
1 'polypeptide(L)'
;YQSQGSLQDLALPCHVDAAINWADRILVFAGCQIWKLSTETSQFHPDGNLTDKGLPCQLNAAVQWSIKGAIFVKGLQFWKFDDVMLGPFHTDDLHLCSWYLCGEADWMMERTPSGKCNGDSRFCSLRVDQVTLAGLHNAGAGFAGGFGLLNCLLRNHAENISRQLELGIRHLDIDPCYDTCGLLGTCHTFMCGGSICTIIKQLRTFLRDNRGEIVTINFNHEIKDPEKVFPRLTKQLQTQLGPMLNGRFRVSGEKKWPTLRQSVRSNKRVFIFYAPIINQSPHNRLYKRHKWIHNEDFYASTWRPFSVGNGCQEVIPITKDRCQVRQWRELVEVSIVPESGACIYSMAESCRMYLHEALKACELYRFQVNKSPNVLLVDYPEVGSQEVTSVFHAVYHQNLRNLVAHLPGKCQVKLDAAVRIPGSETSFFFVGDQVLVYSHSKKSQVDSRPIPSIYDGRVDAAYMPKNASILRIIKGCEMWQVDAGNFSNVLTPRSQMSPCVQPDDAVVWQSRLYIFKGCYATLQGLEPIPLADWGLPCDIDAAFNNRDHIAIFKGNDYWKYTGQGNATRDGKTLDWTIDAVRCSH
;
A
#
# COMPACT_ATOMS: atom_id res chain seq x y z
N TYR A 1 47.77 -2.02 -39.17
CA TYR A 1 47.17 -3.11 -38.37
C TYR A 1 48.31 -3.88 -37.73
N GLN A 2 48.67 -3.54 -36.49
CA GLN A 2 49.62 -4.33 -35.71
C GLN A 2 48.97 -5.69 -35.38
N SER A 3 49.74 -6.77 -35.50
CA SER A 3 49.32 -8.13 -35.18
C SER A 3 48.69 -8.18 -33.80
N GLN A 4 47.44 -8.61 -33.70
CA GLN A 4 46.82 -8.93 -32.42
C GLN A 4 47.58 -10.13 -31.83
N GLY A 5 48.39 -9.91 -30.80
CA GLY A 5 48.99 -10.99 -30.01
C GLY A 5 47.89 -11.86 -29.40
N SER A 6 48.12 -13.17 -29.36
CA SER A 6 47.20 -14.13 -28.77
C SER A 6 47.38 -14.18 -27.24
N LEU A 7 46.36 -14.61 -26.49
CA LEU A 7 46.50 -14.85 -25.05
C LEU A 7 47.58 -15.90 -24.73
N GLN A 8 47.80 -16.85 -25.66
CA GLN A 8 48.83 -17.87 -25.53
C GLN A 8 50.24 -17.26 -25.59
N ASP A 9 50.43 -16.16 -26.33
CA ASP A 9 51.70 -15.43 -26.41
C ASP A 9 52.07 -14.82 -25.04
N LEU A 10 51.08 -14.60 -24.18
CA LEU A 10 51.22 -14.14 -22.79
C LEU A 10 51.26 -15.30 -21.77
N ALA A 11 51.33 -16.55 -22.22
CA ALA A 11 51.23 -17.76 -21.40
C ALA A 11 49.90 -17.90 -20.62
N LEU A 12 48.82 -17.31 -21.15
CA LEU A 12 47.47 -17.46 -20.61
C LEU A 12 46.67 -18.54 -21.36
N PRO A 13 45.65 -19.13 -20.71
CA PRO A 13 44.69 -19.98 -21.40
C PRO A 13 43.91 -19.21 -22.47
N CYS A 14 43.36 -19.93 -23.45
CA CYS A 14 42.59 -19.36 -24.57
C CYS A 14 41.34 -18.61 -24.12
N HIS A 15 40.84 -18.88 -22.91
CA HIS A 15 39.69 -18.25 -22.31
C HIS A 15 40.04 -17.78 -20.90
N VAL A 16 39.71 -16.53 -20.63
CA VAL A 16 39.86 -15.88 -19.32
C VAL A 16 38.50 -15.37 -18.89
N ASP A 17 38.18 -15.54 -17.61
CA ASP A 17 36.87 -15.17 -17.06
C ASP A 17 36.84 -13.71 -16.58
N ALA A 18 37.94 -13.28 -15.94
CA ALA A 18 38.09 -11.92 -15.43
C ALA A 18 39.57 -11.53 -15.34
N ALA A 19 39.84 -10.22 -15.26
CA ALA A 19 41.17 -9.68 -15.00
C ALA A 19 41.08 -8.43 -14.14
N ILE A 20 42.12 -8.16 -13.34
CA ILE A 20 42.19 -6.99 -12.47
C ILE A 20 43.63 -6.48 -12.42
N ASN A 21 43.80 -5.17 -12.47
CA ASN A 21 45.04 -4.52 -12.02
C ASN A 21 44.83 -4.08 -10.58
N TRP A 22 45.56 -4.68 -9.64
CA TRP A 22 45.36 -4.48 -8.22
C TRP A 22 46.69 -4.54 -7.48
N ALA A 23 47.00 -3.48 -6.71
CA ALA A 23 48.27 -3.31 -6.01
C ALA A 23 49.50 -3.48 -6.92
N ASP A 24 49.47 -2.81 -8.08
CA ASP A 24 50.50 -2.85 -9.14
C ASP A 24 50.78 -4.26 -9.70
N ARG A 25 49.80 -5.17 -9.57
CA ARG A 25 49.85 -6.52 -10.12
C ARG A 25 48.68 -6.72 -11.06
N ILE A 26 48.97 -7.24 -12.24
CA ILE A 26 47.94 -7.69 -13.18
C ILE A 26 47.67 -9.15 -12.88
N LEU A 27 46.45 -9.44 -12.43
CA LEU A 27 45.95 -10.78 -12.19
C LEU A 27 44.88 -11.13 -13.22
N VAL A 28 44.90 -12.38 -13.68
CA VAL A 28 43.92 -12.94 -14.63
C VAL A 28 43.36 -14.22 -14.03
N PHE A 29 42.06 -14.42 -14.19
CA PHE A 29 41.31 -15.53 -13.61
C PHE A 29 40.74 -16.40 -14.73
N ALA A 30 40.98 -17.71 -14.68
CA ALA A 30 40.48 -18.66 -15.68
C ALA A 30 40.12 -20.00 -15.03
N GLY A 31 38.86 -20.40 -15.12
CA GLY A 31 38.30 -21.51 -14.35
C GLY A 31 38.46 -21.23 -12.85
N CYS A 32 39.25 -22.07 -12.17
CA CYS A 32 39.59 -21.88 -10.76
C CYS A 32 41.00 -21.28 -10.57
N GLN A 33 41.76 -21.11 -11.64
CA GLN A 33 43.18 -20.75 -11.57
C GLN A 33 43.36 -19.22 -11.58
N ILE A 34 44.25 -18.74 -10.71
CA ILE A 34 44.75 -17.37 -10.70
C ILE A 34 46.07 -17.33 -11.48
N TRP A 35 46.24 -16.33 -12.33
CA TRP A 35 47.44 -16.09 -13.11
C TRP A 35 47.95 -14.70 -12.81
N LYS A 36 49.26 -14.54 -12.64
CA LYS A 36 49.90 -13.26 -12.32
C LYS A 36 50.92 -12.89 -13.39
N LEU A 37 50.89 -11.63 -13.82
CA LEU A 37 51.89 -11.11 -14.75
C LEU A 37 53.25 -10.96 -14.05
N SER A 38 54.28 -11.56 -14.63
CA SER A 38 55.67 -11.29 -14.25
C SER A 38 56.16 -9.99 -14.91
N THR A 39 56.70 -9.08 -14.11
CA THR A 39 57.31 -7.84 -14.60
C THR A 39 58.66 -8.07 -15.29
N GLU A 40 59.33 -9.20 -15.01
CA GLU A 40 60.63 -9.54 -15.59
C GLU A 40 60.47 -10.16 -16.98
N THR A 41 59.54 -11.09 -17.13
CA THR A 41 59.36 -11.85 -18.38
C THR A 41 58.22 -11.33 -19.24
N SER A 42 57.39 -10.42 -18.73
CA SER A 42 56.15 -9.97 -19.37
C SER A 42 55.19 -11.12 -19.73
N GLN A 43 55.28 -12.24 -19.01
CA GLN A 43 54.43 -13.43 -19.19
C GLN A 43 53.64 -13.75 -17.91
N PHE A 44 52.47 -14.36 -18.06
CA PHE A 44 51.68 -14.83 -16.94
C PHE A 44 52.15 -16.20 -16.46
N HIS A 45 52.10 -16.41 -15.15
CA HIS A 45 52.32 -17.70 -14.51
C HIS A 45 51.21 -18.00 -13.50
N PRO A 46 50.90 -19.28 -13.24
CA PRO A 46 49.93 -19.65 -12.21
C PRO A 46 50.34 -19.13 -10.83
N ASP A 47 49.40 -18.53 -10.10
CA ASP A 47 49.57 -17.91 -8.77
C ASP A 47 48.48 -18.39 -7.80
N GLY A 48 48.23 -19.71 -7.79
CA GLY A 48 47.28 -20.37 -6.89
C GLY A 48 45.84 -20.45 -7.41
N ASN A 49 44.93 -20.87 -6.52
CA ASN A 49 43.53 -21.16 -6.87
C ASN A 49 42.56 -20.17 -6.17
N LEU A 50 41.47 -19.86 -6.85
CA LEU A 50 40.37 -19.03 -6.33
C LEU A 50 39.74 -19.65 -5.07
N THR A 51 39.55 -20.97 -5.02
CA THR A 51 38.90 -21.64 -3.89
C THR A 51 39.71 -21.49 -2.60
N ASP A 52 41.04 -21.48 -2.70
CA ASP A 52 41.95 -21.29 -1.56
C ASP A 52 41.87 -19.87 -0.99
N LYS A 53 41.36 -18.92 -1.80
CA LYS A 53 41.09 -17.53 -1.42
C LYS A 53 39.64 -17.31 -0.97
N GLY A 54 38.83 -18.37 -0.89
CA GLY A 54 37.41 -18.29 -0.55
C GLY A 54 36.53 -17.74 -1.68
N LEU A 55 37.01 -17.78 -2.93
CA LEU A 55 36.29 -17.30 -4.12
C LEU A 55 35.75 -18.47 -4.95
N PRO A 56 34.61 -18.31 -5.63
CA PRO A 56 34.12 -19.31 -6.58
C PRO A 56 34.93 -19.28 -7.88
N CYS A 57 34.95 -20.40 -8.58
CA CYS A 57 35.52 -20.47 -9.91
C CYS A 57 34.66 -19.72 -10.95
N GLN A 58 35.26 -19.42 -12.10
CA GLN A 58 34.63 -18.83 -13.28
C GLN A 58 34.00 -17.45 -12.98
N LEU A 59 34.76 -16.55 -12.37
CA LEU A 59 34.29 -15.22 -12.01
C LEU A 59 33.75 -14.47 -13.23
N ASN A 60 32.66 -13.72 -13.07
CA ASN A 60 32.14 -12.87 -14.13
C ASN A 60 32.91 -11.54 -14.28
N ALA A 61 33.49 -11.04 -13.18
CA ALA A 61 34.30 -9.83 -13.19
C ALA A 61 35.21 -9.75 -11.95
N ALA A 62 36.28 -8.97 -12.07
CA ALA A 62 37.12 -8.55 -10.97
C ALA A 62 37.46 -7.06 -11.16
N VAL A 63 37.30 -6.24 -10.13
CA VAL A 63 37.45 -4.77 -10.22
C VAL A 63 38.21 -4.26 -9.02
N GLN A 64 39.18 -3.37 -9.26
CA GLN A 64 39.85 -2.67 -8.18
C GLN A 64 38.89 -1.65 -7.57
N TRP A 65 38.64 -1.78 -6.27
CA TRP A 65 37.71 -0.92 -5.56
C TRP A 65 38.40 0.21 -4.80
N SER A 66 39.58 -0.07 -4.25
CA SER A 66 40.45 0.92 -3.62
C SER A 66 41.91 0.59 -3.91
N ILE A 67 42.84 1.41 -3.42
CA ILE A 67 44.29 1.15 -3.59
C ILE A 67 44.65 -0.27 -3.12
N LYS A 68 44.06 -0.72 -2.00
CA LYS A 68 44.30 -2.06 -1.42
C LYS A 68 43.14 -3.04 -1.57
N GLY A 69 41.98 -2.60 -2.04
CA GLY A 69 40.77 -3.43 -2.11
C GLY A 69 40.38 -3.86 -3.51
N ALA A 70 39.78 -5.05 -3.61
CA ALA A 70 39.25 -5.62 -4.85
C ALA A 70 37.84 -6.17 -4.64
N ILE A 71 37.04 -6.16 -5.71
CA ILE A 71 35.73 -6.80 -5.75
C ILE A 71 35.75 -7.88 -6.82
N PHE A 72 35.29 -9.08 -6.45
CA PHE A 72 35.15 -10.23 -7.33
C PHE A 72 33.67 -10.56 -7.47
N VAL A 73 33.18 -10.80 -8.69
CA VAL A 73 31.75 -10.98 -8.98
C VAL A 73 31.50 -12.34 -9.61
N LYS A 74 30.50 -13.07 -9.13
CA LYS A 74 29.99 -14.32 -9.73
C LYS A 74 28.47 -14.37 -9.58
N GLY A 75 27.76 -14.36 -10.72
CA GLY A 75 26.30 -14.31 -10.73
C GLY A 75 25.78 -13.10 -9.97
N LEU A 76 24.95 -13.36 -8.95
CA LEU A 76 24.37 -12.36 -8.06
C LEU A 76 25.17 -12.11 -6.79
N GLN A 77 26.34 -12.75 -6.70
CA GLN A 77 27.20 -12.67 -5.53
C GLN A 77 28.47 -11.89 -5.86
N PHE A 78 28.97 -11.16 -4.86
CA PHE A 78 30.30 -10.60 -4.92
C PHE A 78 31.05 -10.82 -3.61
N TRP A 79 32.37 -10.75 -3.70
CA TRP A 79 33.29 -10.79 -2.57
C TRP A 79 34.12 -9.52 -2.60
N LYS A 80 34.38 -8.98 -1.41
CA LYS A 80 35.24 -7.81 -1.23
C LYS A 80 36.51 -8.25 -0.53
N PHE A 81 37.66 -7.97 -1.13
CA PHE A 81 38.93 -8.02 -0.42
C PHE A 81 39.21 -6.66 0.21
N ASP A 82 39.43 -6.64 1.52
CA ASP A 82 39.87 -5.49 2.31
C ASP A 82 40.72 -6.02 3.47
N ASP A 83 41.99 -6.35 3.18
CA ASP A 83 42.92 -7.17 3.98
C ASP A 83 42.50 -8.64 4.19
N VAL A 84 41.20 -8.91 4.32
CA VAL A 84 40.59 -10.25 4.32
C VAL A 84 39.51 -10.35 3.24
N MET A 85 39.23 -11.58 2.79
CA MET A 85 38.13 -11.86 1.87
C MET A 85 36.80 -11.87 2.65
N LEU A 86 35.88 -10.98 2.29
CA LEU A 86 34.55 -10.88 2.86
C LEU A 86 33.50 -11.25 1.80
N GLY A 87 32.43 -11.92 2.22
CA GLY A 87 31.31 -12.33 1.36
C GLY A 87 30.96 -13.82 1.52
N PRO A 88 30.07 -14.37 0.67
CA PRO A 88 29.41 -13.69 -0.45
C PRO A 88 28.40 -12.63 0.01
N PHE A 89 28.39 -11.49 -0.66
CA PHE A 89 27.37 -10.45 -0.57
C PHE A 89 26.48 -10.46 -1.80
N HIS A 90 25.27 -9.92 -1.72
CA HIS A 90 24.43 -9.78 -2.90
C HIS A 90 24.85 -8.55 -3.69
N THR A 91 24.99 -8.63 -5.00
CA THR A 91 25.39 -7.51 -5.88
C THR A 91 24.49 -6.28 -5.83
N ASP A 92 23.37 -6.34 -5.12
CA ASP A 92 22.51 -5.20 -4.84
C ASP A 92 23.13 -4.24 -3.83
N ASP A 93 24.02 -4.75 -2.97
CA ASP A 93 24.80 -3.95 -2.02
C ASP A 93 25.87 -3.12 -2.75
N LEU A 94 26.30 -3.54 -3.95
CA LEU A 94 27.11 -2.69 -4.82
C LEU A 94 26.19 -1.59 -5.36
N HIS A 95 26.41 -0.31 -5.07
CA HIS A 95 25.63 0.83 -5.57
C HIS A 95 25.71 1.05 -7.10
N LEU A 96 25.73 -0.02 -7.89
CA LEU A 96 25.78 -0.08 -9.34
C LEU A 96 24.35 -0.04 -9.91
N CYS A 97 24.11 0.93 -10.78
CA CYS A 97 22.76 1.34 -11.18
C CYS A 97 22.38 0.94 -12.62
N SER A 98 23.31 0.29 -13.32
CA SER A 98 23.17 -0.09 -14.72
C SER A 98 23.51 -1.56 -14.99
N TRP A 99 23.76 -2.35 -13.94
CA TRP A 99 24.06 -3.76 -14.07
C TRP A 99 22.78 -4.60 -14.08
N TYR A 100 22.62 -5.34 -15.18
CA TYR A 100 21.76 -6.51 -15.23
C TYR A 100 22.65 -7.71 -15.00
N LEU A 101 22.54 -8.37 -13.86
CA LEU A 101 23.24 -9.63 -13.67
C LEU A 101 22.32 -10.75 -14.14
N CYS A 102 22.84 -11.58 -15.05
CA CYS A 102 22.16 -12.77 -15.53
C CYS A 102 21.72 -13.62 -14.32
N GLY A 103 20.41 -13.89 -14.21
CA GLY A 103 19.79 -14.58 -13.06
C GLY A 103 18.72 -13.75 -12.33
N GLU A 104 18.88 -12.41 -12.23
CA GLU A 104 17.83 -11.53 -11.65
C GLU A 104 16.52 -11.58 -12.47
N ALA A 105 16.66 -11.78 -13.77
CA ALA A 105 15.53 -11.96 -14.69
C ALA A 105 14.63 -13.12 -14.27
N ASP A 106 15.21 -14.20 -13.75
CA ASP A 106 14.55 -15.48 -13.63
C ASP A 106 13.45 -15.41 -12.58
N TRP A 107 13.78 -14.90 -11.39
CA TRP A 107 12.76 -14.69 -10.35
C TRP A 107 11.72 -13.64 -10.79
N MET A 108 12.12 -12.63 -11.56
CA MET A 108 11.20 -11.64 -12.13
C MET A 108 10.31 -12.20 -13.25
N MET A 109 10.63 -13.36 -13.81
CA MET A 109 9.81 -14.06 -14.81
C MET A 109 8.98 -15.19 -14.21
N GLU A 110 9.33 -15.65 -13.01
CA GLU A 110 8.55 -16.64 -12.27
C GLU A 110 7.10 -16.16 -12.06
N ARG A 111 6.16 -17.02 -12.46
CA ARG A 111 4.76 -16.85 -12.14
C ARG A 111 4.50 -17.53 -10.80
N THR A 112 4.20 -16.75 -9.78
CA THR A 112 3.86 -17.30 -8.46
C THR A 112 2.40 -17.02 -8.14
N PRO A 113 1.62 -18.03 -7.72
CA PRO A 113 0.29 -17.79 -7.19
C PRO A 113 0.41 -17.07 -5.84
N SER A 114 0.09 -15.78 -5.78
CA SER A 114 -0.28 -15.13 -4.52
C SER A 114 -1.80 -15.19 -4.36
N GLY A 115 -2.26 -15.58 -3.17
CA GLY A 115 -3.67 -15.54 -2.79
C GLY A 115 -4.18 -14.13 -2.47
N LYS A 116 -3.26 -13.18 -2.22
CA LYS A 116 -3.54 -11.80 -1.80
C LYS A 116 -3.00 -10.79 -2.81
N CYS A 117 -3.64 -9.62 -2.88
CA CYS A 117 -3.22 -8.50 -3.70
C CYS A 117 -3.19 -7.24 -2.84
N ASN A 118 -2.01 -6.64 -2.65
CA ASN A 118 -1.79 -5.55 -1.71
C ASN A 118 -2.33 -5.88 -0.30
N GLY A 119 -1.89 -7.02 0.25
CA GLY A 119 -2.29 -7.48 1.59
C GLY A 119 -3.66 -8.17 1.74
N ASP A 120 -4.60 -8.02 0.80
CA ASP A 120 -5.96 -8.58 0.91
C ASP A 120 -6.40 -9.37 -0.34
N SER A 121 -6.99 -10.54 -0.15
CA SER A 121 -7.47 -11.39 -1.25
C SER A 121 -8.73 -10.84 -1.92
N ARG A 122 -9.55 -10.06 -1.19
CA ARG A 122 -10.76 -9.41 -1.68
C ARG A 122 -10.42 -8.38 -2.77
N PHE A 123 -9.31 -7.66 -2.62
CA PHE A 123 -8.89 -6.62 -3.57
C PHE A 123 -8.43 -7.17 -4.92
N CYS A 124 -8.07 -8.45 -5.01
CA CYS A 124 -7.53 -9.05 -6.24
C CYS A 124 -8.43 -8.90 -7.48
N SER A 125 -9.75 -8.82 -7.29
CA SER A 125 -10.70 -8.67 -8.40
C SER A 125 -10.89 -7.22 -8.85
N LEU A 126 -10.43 -6.23 -8.07
CA LEU A 126 -10.45 -4.82 -8.44
C LEU A 126 -9.43 -4.52 -9.54
N ARG A 127 -9.74 -3.53 -10.38
CA ARG A 127 -8.79 -2.94 -11.34
C ARG A 127 -7.94 -1.86 -10.71
N VAL A 128 -6.83 -1.50 -11.35
CA VAL A 128 -5.98 -0.39 -10.89
C VAL A 128 -6.76 0.93 -10.80
N ASP A 129 -7.73 1.17 -11.69
CA ASP A 129 -8.62 2.34 -11.64
C ASP A 129 -9.77 2.21 -10.61
N GLN A 130 -9.87 1.09 -9.91
CA GLN A 130 -10.89 0.77 -8.91
C GLN A 130 -10.29 0.45 -7.51
N VAL A 131 -9.02 0.73 -7.31
CA VAL A 131 -8.32 0.59 -6.02
C VAL A 131 -7.74 1.94 -5.62
N THR A 132 -7.69 2.19 -4.31
CA THR A 132 -7.01 3.32 -3.70
C THR A 132 -5.67 2.84 -3.13
N LEU A 133 -4.59 3.57 -3.40
CA LEU A 133 -3.24 3.28 -2.92
C LEU A 133 -2.79 4.37 -1.94
N ALA A 134 -2.11 3.98 -0.86
CA ALA A 134 -1.43 4.96 -0.01
C ALA A 134 -0.21 5.50 -0.78
N GLY A 135 -0.12 6.81 -0.90
CA GLY A 135 0.88 7.50 -1.69
C GLY A 135 1.80 8.38 -0.86
N LEU A 136 3.06 8.44 -1.30
CA LEU A 136 4.09 9.25 -0.69
C LEU A 136 4.45 10.41 -1.62
N HIS A 137 4.12 11.63 -1.19
CA HIS A 137 4.49 12.86 -1.88
C HIS A 137 6.00 13.09 -1.78
N ASN A 138 6.62 13.50 -2.88
CA ASN A 138 8.06 13.72 -2.97
C ASN A 138 8.86 12.61 -2.29
N ALA A 139 8.57 11.36 -2.65
CA ALA A 139 9.22 10.15 -2.14
C ALA A 139 10.75 10.20 -2.27
N GLY A 140 11.27 11.02 -3.18
CA GLY A 140 12.69 11.33 -3.33
C GLY A 140 13.30 12.23 -2.25
N ALA A 141 12.53 12.83 -1.35
CA ALA A 141 12.96 13.85 -0.40
C ALA A 141 12.98 13.34 1.05
N GLY A 142 14.10 12.74 1.47
CA GLY A 142 14.28 12.21 2.84
C GLY A 142 14.63 10.72 2.94
N PHE A 143 14.56 9.99 1.81
CA PHE A 143 14.72 8.54 1.78
C PHE A 143 16.18 8.05 1.90
N ALA A 144 17.14 8.89 1.54
CA ALA A 144 18.58 8.59 1.57
C ALA A 144 19.30 9.46 2.62
N GLY A 145 18.59 9.80 3.69
CA GLY A 145 19.02 10.76 4.70
C GLY A 145 18.22 12.06 4.62
N GLY A 146 18.35 12.88 5.66
CA GLY A 146 17.74 14.21 5.71
C GLY A 146 18.63 15.30 5.11
N PHE A 147 18.08 16.50 4.94
CA PHE A 147 18.74 17.72 4.50
C PHE A 147 19.39 18.51 5.66
N GLY A 148 19.80 17.82 6.74
CA GLY A 148 20.36 18.45 7.94
C GLY A 148 19.43 19.48 8.57
N LEU A 149 19.91 20.72 8.73
CA LEU A 149 19.15 21.85 9.30
C LEU A 149 17.90 22.22 8.47
N LEU A 150 17.84 21.82 7.19
CA LEU A 150 16.71 22.10 6.31
C LEU A 150 15.62 21.01 6.32
N ASN A 151 15.75 19.99 7.18
CA ASN A 151 14.76 18.91 7.30
C ASN A 151 13.34 19.42 7.49
N CYS A 152 13.16 20.46 8.31
CA CYS A 152 11.84 21.06 8.56
C CYS A 152 11.11 21.46 7.26
N LEU A 153 11.84 21.96 6.26
CA LEU A 153 11.28 22.58 5.06
C LEU A 153 11.35 21.71 3.80
N LEU A 154 12.23 20.71 3.78
CA LEU A 154 12.54 19.96 2.56
C LEU A 154 12.33 18.45 2.69
N ARG A 155 12.21 17.93 3.90
CA ARG A 155 12.03 16.50 4.11
C ARG A 155 10.54 16.21 4.12
N ASN A 156 10.09 15.29 3.27
CA ASN A 156 8.68 14.92 3.17
C ASN A 156 8.34 13.68 3.97
N HIS A 157 9.37 12.93 4.41
CA HIS A 157 9.19 11.66 5.12
C HIS A 157 10.48 11.24 5.85
N ALA A 158 10.34 10.41 6.89
CA ALA A 158 11.42 10.07 7.81
C ALA A 158 12.16 8.77 7.48
N GLU A 159 11.54 7.91 6.66
CA GLU A 159 11.98 6.54 6.48
C GLU A 159 12.57 6.29 5.09
N ASN A 160 13.32 5.20 4.93
CA ASN A 160 13.74 4.77 3.59
C ASN A 160 12.55 4.16 2.81
N ILE A 161 12.70 4.02 1.49
CA ILE A 161 11.63 3.48 0.61
C ILE A 161 11.23 2.06 1.01
N SER A 162 12.16 1.19 1.40
CA SER A 162 11.84 -0.16 1.87
C SER A 162 10.85 -0.11 3.03
N ARG A 163 11.13 0.72 4.03
CA ARG A 163 10.27 0.87 5.20
C ARG A 163 8.92 1.49 4.86
N GLN A 164 8.87 2.48 3.97
CA GLN A 164 7.60 3.03 3.46
C GLN A 164 6.74 1.95 2.77
N LEU A 165 7.36 1.09 1.97
CA LEU A 165 6.69 -0.03 1.31
C LEU A 165 6.23 -1.08 2.35
N GLU A 166 7.01 -1.38 3.38
CA GLU A 166 6.57 -2.27 4.47
C GLU A 166 5.35 -1.73 5.23
N LEU A 167 5.29 -0.41 5.46
CA LEU A 167 4.17 0.23 6.15
C LEU A 167 2.88 0.21 5.34
N GLY A 168 2.98 0.21 4.00
CA GLY A 168 1.81 0.09 3.11
C GLY A 168 1.77 1.09 1.96
N ILE A 169 2.82 1.91 1.75
CA ILE A 169 2.88 2.82 0.61
C ILE A 169 2.95 2.00 -0.69
N ARG A 170 2.09 2.31 -1.65
CA ARG A 170 2.03 1.65 -2.97
C ARG A 170 2.03 2.63 -4.14
N HIS A 171 2.13 3.92 -3.84
CA HIS A 171 2.35 4.97 -4.82
C HIS A 171 3.53 5.84 -4.40
N LEU A 172 4.50 6.01 -5.28
CA LEU A 172 5.67 6.89 -5.06
C LEU A 172 5.60 8.04 -6.06
N ASP A 173 5.44 9.26 -5.56
CA ASP A 173 5.54 10.47 -6.37
C ASP A 173 6.96 11.03 -6.25
N ILE A 174 7.66 11.20 -7.37
CA ILE A 174 9.10 11.46 -7.40
C ILE A 174 9.37 12.58 -8.39
N ASP A 175 10.12 13.58 -7.94
CA ASP A 175 10.70 14.64 -8.77
C ASP A 175 12.10 14.21 -9.24
N PRO A 176 12.28 13.74 -10.49
CA PRO A 176 13.58 13.30 -10.95
C PRO A 176 14.44 14.46 -11.44
N CYS A 177 15.76 14.36 -11.27
CA CYS A 177 16.71 15.33 -11.81
C CYS A 177 18.06 14.69 -12.15
N TYR A 178 18.91 15.43 -12.86
CA TYR A 178 20.26 14.97 -13.18
C TYR A 178 21.34 15.94 -12.72
N ASP A 179 21.27 17.21 -13.13
CA ASP A 179 22.41 18.12 -12.98
C ASP A 179 22.64 18.50 -11.52
N THR A 180 21.58 18.71 -10.75
CA THR A 180 21.65 18.97 -9.30
C THR A 180 22.30 17.83 -8.53
N CYS A 181 22.11 16.58 -8.95
CA CYS A 181 22.67 15.41 -8.28
C CYS A 181 24.01 14.96 -8.87
N GLY A 182 24.40 15.45 -10.06
CA GLY A 182 25.53 14.92 -10.84
C GLY A 182 25.29 13.51 -11.43
N LEU A 183 24.13 12.93 -11.17
CA LEU A 183 23.71 11.59 -11.59
C LEU A 183 22.18 11.53 -11.65
N LEU A 184 21.61 10.43 -12.16
CA LEU A 184 20.15 10.24 -12.13
C LEU A 184 19.66 10.09 -10.69
N GLY A 185 19.07 11.16 -10.17
CA GLY A 185 18.67 11.29 -8.78
C GLY A 185 17.28 11.89 -8.64
N THR A 186 16.92 12.16 -7.40
CA THR A 186 15.70 12.86 -7.03
C THR A 186 16.05 14.25 -6.56
N CYS A 187 15.19 15.21 -6.87
CA CYS A 187 15.33 16.57 -6.41
C CYS A 187 14.18 16.93 -5.48
N HIS A 188 14.42 17.91 -4.63
CA HIS A 188 13.35 18.66 -4.00
C HIS A 188 13.84 20.10 -3.93
N THR A 189 13.17 21.00 -4.64
CA THR A 189 13.69 22.36 -4.91
C THR A 189 15.09 22.30 -5.58
N PHE A 190 16.12 22.92 -5.02
CA PHE A 190 17.51 22.92 -5.52
C PHE A 190 18.39 21.84 -4.89
N MET A 191 17.85 20.97 -4.04
CA MET A 191 18.63 19.96 -3.31
C MET A 191 18.50 18.58 -3.93
N CYS A 192 19.60 17.83 -3.95
CA CYS A 192 19.59 16.41 -4.31
C CYS A 192 19.12 15.57 -3.11
N GLY A 193 18.06 14.78 -3.30
CA GLY A 193 17.50 13.89 -2.29
C GLY A 193 18.11 12.48 -2.29
N GLY A 194 18.82 12.10 -3.35
CA GLY A 194 19.52 10.82 -3.47
C GLY A 194 19.40 10.21 -4.86
N SER A 195 19.95 8.99 -5.04
CA SER A 195 19.91 8.31 -6.33
C SER A 195 18.58 7.56 -6.53
N ILE A 196 17.97 7.70 -7.72
CA ILE A 196 16.82 6.88 -8.13
C ILE A 196 17.14 5.39 -8.11
N CYS A 197 18.41 5.04 -8.30
CA CYS A 197 18.91 3.68 -8.18
C CYS A 197 18.64 3.04 -6.83
N THR A 198 18.85 3.80 -5.76
CA THR A 198 18.59 3.32 -4.41
C THR A 198 17.10 3.04 -4.22
N ILE A 199 16.23 3.90 -4.75
CA ILE A 199 14.76 3.69 -4.74
C ILE A 199 14.39 2.41 -5.49
N ILE A 200 14.88 2.24 -6.73
CA ILE A 200 14.53 1.08 -7.57
C ILE A 200 15.02 -0.23 -6.92
N LYS A 201 16.19 -0.23 -6.29
CA LYS A 201 16.71 -1.42 -5.57
C LYS A 201 15.85 -1.79 -4.37
N GLN A 202 15.54 -0.82 -3.51
CA GLN A 202 14.67 -1.02 -2.36
C GLN A 202 13.30 -1.56 -2.80
N LEU A 203 12.74 -0.99 -3.87
CA LEU A 203 11.50 -1.46 -4.47
C LEU A 203 11.62 -2.89 -5.01
N ARG A 204 12.69 -3.20 -5.75
CA ARG A 204 12.89 -4.52 -6.34
C ARG A 204 12.99 -5.59 -5.24
N THR A 205 13.77 -5.35 -4.20
CA THR A 205 13.88 -6.22 -3.03
C THR A 205 12.51 -6.44 -2.39
N PHE A 206 11.77 -5.36 -2.13
CA PHE A 206 10.43 -5.45 -1.57
C PHE A 206 9.49 -6.32 -2.43
N LEU A 207 9.49 -6.13 -3.75
CA LEU A 207 8.60 -6.88 -4.65
C LEU A 207 9.02 -8.34 -4.83
N ARG A 208 10.31 -8.66 -4.71
CA ARG A 208 10.81 -10.05 -4.68
C ARG A 208 10.23 -10.79 -3.48
N ASP A 209 10.30 -10.16 -2.32
CA ASP A 209 9.91 -10.74 -1.04
C ASP A 209 8.38 -10.71 -0.84
N ASN A 210 7.68 -9.83 -1.58
CA ASN A 210 6.24 -9.66 -1.51
C ASN A 210 5.58 -9.81 -2.90
N ARG A 211 5.38 -11.07 -3.35
CA ARG A 211 4.88 -11.41 -4.70
C ARG A 211 3.44 -10.96 -5.01
N GLY A 212 2.64 -10.67 -3.99
CA GLY A 212 1.26 -10.16 -4.13
C GLY A 212 1.14 -8.65 -4.30
N GLU A 213 2.24 -7.91 -4.22
CA GLU A 213 2.22 -6.46 -4.12
C GLU A 213 2.38 -5.78 -5.48
N ILE A 214 1.62 -4.71 -5.69
CA ILE A 214 1.59 -3.88 -6.89
C ILE A 214 1.91 -2.45 -6.49
N VAL A 215 2.79 -1.81 -7.24
CA VAL A 215 3.18 -0.42 -7.01
C VAL A 215 2.96 0.43 -8.25
N THR A 216 2.72 1.72 -8.00
CA THR A 216 2.69 2.78 -9.00
C THR A 216 3.80 3.76 -8.67
N ILE A 217 4.49 4.27 -9.69
CA ILE A 217 5.55 5.28 -9.55
C ILE A 217 5.25 6.39 -10.54
N ASN A 218 5.09 7.61 -10.02
CA ASN A 218 4.94 8.82 -10.80
C ASN A 218 6.27 9.59 -10.78
N PHE A 219 6.93 9.67 -11.93
CA PHE A 219 8.05 10.57 -12.15
C PHE A 219 7.47 11.86 -12.73
N ASN A 220 7.08 12.76 -11.85
CA ASN A 220 6.06 13.78 -12.08
C ASN A 220 6.58 15.00 -12.88
N HIS A 221 5.70 15.97 -13.06
CA HIS A 221 5.92 17.19 -13.81
C HIS A 221 6.97 18.15 -13.22
N GLU A 222 7.45 17.94 -11.99
CA GLU A 222 8.56 18.69 -11.39
C GLU A 222 9.95 18.17 -11.85
N ILE A 223 9.97 17.27 -12.83
CA ILE A 223 11.18 16.80 -13.51
C ILE A 223 12.10 17.93 -13.95
N LYS A 224 13.40 17.78 -13.63
CA LYS A 224 14.49 18.62 -14.13
C LYS A 224 15.33 17.90 -15.17
N ASP A 225 15.92 18.65 -16.09
CA ASP A 225 16.82 18.12 -17.12
C ASP A 225 16.24 16.93 -17.92
N PRO A 226 15.01 17.04 -18.46
CA PRO A 226 14.29 15.89 -19.03
C PRO A 226 15.06 15.18 -20.15
N GLU A 227 15.88 15.90 -20.92
CA GLU A 227 16.77 15.35 -21.95
C GLU A 227 17.83 14.39 -21.40
N LYS A 228 18.28 14.60 -20.15
CA LYS A 228 19.23 13.72 -19.47
C LYS A 228 18.52 12.64 -18.68
N VAL A 229 17.42 12.98 -18.01
CA VAL A 229 16.66 12.11 -17.11
C VAL A 229 15.96 11.00 -17.88
N PHE A 230 15.08 11.30 -18.85
CA PHE A 230 14.26 10.27 -19.50
C PHE A 230 15.04 9.11 -20.11
N PRO A 231 16.11 9.31 -20.91
CA PRO A 231 16.84 8.18 -21.48
C PRO A 231 17.53 7.32 -20.42
N ARG A 232 18.07 7.93 -19.36
CA ARG A 232 18.76 7.21 -18.28
C ARG A 232 17.77 6.47 -17.38
N LEU A 233 16.67 7.13 -17.01
CA LEU A 233 15.60 6.56 -16.22
C LEU A 233 14.93 5.39 -16.95
N THR A 234 14.62 5.56 -18.24
CA THR A 234 14.03 4.49 -19.06
C THR A 234 14.98 3.28 -19.12
N LYS A 235 16.27 3.52 -19.39
CA LYS A 235 17.29 2.47 -19.43
C LYS A 235 17.34 1.74 -18.09
N GLN A 236 17.41 2.49 -16.98
CA GLN A 236 17.55 1.91 -15.66
C GLN A 236 16.32 1.11 -15.21
N LEU A 237 15.10 1.63 -15.43
CA LEU A 237 13.86 0.88 -15.15
C LEU A 237 13.77 -0.38 -15.99
N GLN A 238 14.10 -0.30 -17.28
CA GLN A 238 14.06 -1.46 -18.16
C GLN A 238 15.08 -2.52 -17.75
N THR A 239 16.29 -2.11 -17.37
CA THR A 239 17.31 -2.99 -16.84
C THR A 239 16.86 -3.62 -15.51
N GLN A 240 16.43 -2.84 -14.53
CA GLN A 240 16.24 -3.35 -13.17
C GLN A 240 14.86 -3.94 -12.89
N LEU A 241 13.82 -3.53 -13.64
CA LEU A 241 12.42 -3.93 -13.41
C LEU A 241 11.73 -4.48 -14.67
N GLY A 242 12.43 -4.60 -15.80
CA GLY A 242 11.84 -4.87 -17.13
C GLY A 242 10.73 -5.93 -17.18
N PRO A 243 10.94 -7.14 -16.64
CA PRO A 243 9.90 -8.17 -16.64
C PRO A 243 8.65 -7.78 -15.84
N MET A 244 8.76 -6.86 -14.88
CA MET A 244 7.68 -6.41 -14.00
C MET A 244 6.93 -5.16 -14.48
N LEU A 245 7.51 -4.41 -15.41
CA LEU A 245 6.90 -3.20 -15.97
C LEU A 245 5.62 -3.54 -16.73
N ASN A 246 4.51 -2.95 -16.28
CA ASN A 246 3.19 -3.16 -16.86
C ASN A 246 2.91 -2.14 -17.97
N GLY A 247 2.51 -2.61 -19.15
CA GLY A 247 2.05 -1.75 -20.25
C GLY A 247 0.68 -2.15 -20.79
N ARG A 248 -0.07 -2.99 -20.07
CA ARG A 248 -1.28 -3.63 -20.58
C ARG A 248 -2.31 -2.60 -21.04
N PHE A 249 -2.51 -1.53 -20.27
CA PHE A 249 -3.45 -0.46 -20.61
C PHE A 249 -3.20 0.13 -22.00
N ARG A 250 -1.92 0.32 -22.37
CA ARG A 250 -1.51 0.90 -23.66
C ARG A 250 -1.40 -0.14 -24.80
N VAL A 251 -1.29 -1.43 -24.47
CA VAL A 251 -1.10 -2.52 -25.46
C VAL A 251 -2.41 -3.22 -25.82
N SER A 252 -3.34 -3.41 -24.89
CA SER A 252 -4.51 -4.25 -25.10
C SER A 252 -5.52 -3.68 -26.10
N GLY A 253 -5.47 -2.38 -26.41
CA GLY A 253 -6.47 -1.70 -27.24
C GLY A 253 -7.81 -1.47 -26.53
N GLU A 254 -8.11 -2.23 -25.46
CA GLU A 254 -9.31 -2.12 -24.62
C GLU A 254 -9.38 -0.80 -23.84
N LYS A 255 -8.26 -0.07 -23.70
CA LYS A 255 -8.12 1.12 -22.85
C LYS A 255 -8.65 0.88 -21.42
N LYS A 256 -8.36 -0.31 -20.88
CA LYS A 256 -8.82 -0.76 -19.57
C LYS A 256 -7.64 -1.24 -18.74
N TRP A 257 -7.60 -0.82 -17.49
CA TRP A 257 -6.56 -1.24 -16.56
C TRP A 257 -6.73 -2.73 -16.18
N PRO A 258 -5.64 -3.49 -16.00
CA PRO A 258 -5.73 -4.86 -15.50
C PRO A 258 -6.35 -4.91 -14.09
N THR A 259 -6.92 -6.05 -13.74
CA THR A 259 -7.17 -6.37 -12.33
C THR A 259 -5.86 -6.58 -11.58
N LEU A 260 -5.87 -6.38 -10.26
CA LEU A 260 -4.71 -6.65 -9.43
C LEU A 260 -4.27 -8.12 -9.57
N ARG A 261 -5.22 -9.06 -9.61
CA ARG A 261 -4.93 -10.49 -9.87
C ARG A 261 -4.23 -10.72 -11.20
N GLN A 262 -4.65 -10.05 -12.26
CA GLN A 262 -4.02 -10.19 -13.57
C GLN A 262 -2.56 -9.70 -13.52
N SER A 263 -2.32 -8.54 -12.91
CA SER A 263 -0.98 -7.96 -12.73
C SER A 263 -0.07 -8.87 -11.90
N VAL A 264 -0.58 -9.42 -10.79
CA VAL A 264 0.15 -10.37 -9.95
C VAL A 264 0.49 -11.65 -10.71
N ARG A 265 -0.50 -12.28 -11.35
CA ARG A 265 -0.31 -13.57 -12.06
C ARG A 265 0.66 -13.50 -13.23
N SER A 266 0.73 -12.35 -13.92
CA SER A 266 1.68 -12.14 -15.00
C SER A 266 3.00 -11.51 -14.54
N ASN A 267 3.18 -11.33 -13.22
CA ASN A 267 4.24 -10.55 -12.59
C ASN A 267 4.43 -9.13 -13.15
N LYS A 268 3.41 -8.53 -13.78
CA LYS A 268 3.43 -7.17 -14.33
C LYS A 268 2.92 -6.19 -13.27
N ARG A 269 3.68 -6.02 -12.19
CA ARG A 269 3.23 -5.38 -10.94
C ARG A 269 3.71 -3.94 -10.73
N VAL A 270 4.47 -3.39 -11.68
CA VAL A 270 5.00 -2.02 -11.59
C VAL A 270 4.39 -1.16 -12.70
N PHE A 271 3.70 -0.09 -12.31
CA PHE A 271 3.11 0.89 -13.22
C PHE A 271 3.89 2.19 -13.16
N ILE A 272 4.41 2.64 -14.29
CA ILE A 272 5.26 3.83 -14.38
C ILE A 272 4.54 4.95 -15.12
N PHE A 273 4.57 6.15 -14.55
CA PHE A 273 4.03 7.38 -15.13
C PHE A 273 5.16 8.39 -15.24
N TYR A 274 5.28 9.01 -16.41
CA TYR A 274 6.25 10.08 -16.67
C TYR A 274 5.51 11.40 -16.89
N ALA A 275 6.15 12.49 -16.50
CA ALA A 275 5.75 13.87 -16.75
C ALA A 275 5.13 14.09 -18.14
N PRO A 276 4.12 14.96 -18.30
CA PRO A 276 3.36 15.09 -19.55
C PRO A 276 4.20 15.38 -20.79
N ILE A 277 5.32 16.07 -20.61
CA ILE A 277 6.30 16.41 -21.65
C ILE A 277 6.91 15.16 -22.34
N ILE A 278 6.78 13.95 -21.78
CA ILE A 278 7.17 12.69 -22.43
C ILE A 278 6.45 12.45 -23.78
N ASN A 279 5.28 13.07 -23.99
CA ASN A 279 4.54 12.99 -25.25
C ASN A 279 5.03 13.98 -26.32
N GLN A 280 5.96 14.89 -25.98
CA GLN A 280 6.49 15.93 -26.86
C GLN A 280 7.85 15.53 -27.46
N SER A 281 8.22 16.16 -28.59
CA SER A 281 9.54 15.94 -29.20
C SER A 281 10.64 16.58 -28.33
N PRO A 282 11.83 15.96 -28.18
CA PRO A 282 12.29 14.71 -28.82
C PRO A 282 11.96 13.43 -28.02
N HIS A 283 11.35 13.55 -26.84
CA HIS A 283 11.12 12.47 -25.87
C HIS A 283 10.04 11.46 -26.30
N ASN A 284 9.08 11.89 -27.11
CA ASN A 284 7.96 11.07 -27.60
C ASN A 284 8.38 9.77 -28.30
N ARG A 285 9.63 9.68 -28.77
CA ARG A 285 10.23 8.44 -29.28
C ARG A 285 10.28 7.35 -28.22
N LEU A 286 10.68 7.68 -26.98
CA LEU A 286 10.67 6.76 -25.84
C LEU A 286 9.23 6.33 -25.52
N TYR A 287 8.31 7.29 -25.42
CA TYR A 287 6.90 7.01 -25.14
C TYR A 287 6.25 6.08 -26.16
N LYS A 288 6.54 6.27 -27.45
CA LYS A 288 6.00 5.45 -28.54
C LYS A 288 6.59 4.04 -28.49
N ARG A 289 7.90 3.92 -28.22
CA ARG A 289 8.64 2.65 -28.17
C ARG A 289 8.28 1.80 -26.95
N HIS A 290 8.17 2.40 -25.78
CA HIS A 290 8.00 1.69 -24.51
C HIS A 290 6.55 1.83 -24.01
N LYS A 291 5.72 0.82 -24.32
CA LYS A 291 4.28 0.84 -23.96
C LYS A 291 3.99 0.72 -22.47
N TRP A 292 5.00 0.39 -21.65
CA TRP A 292 4.89 0.40 -20.19
C TRP A 292 5.04 1.80 -19.56
N ILE A 293 5.50 2.79 -20.33
CA ILE A 293 5.50 4.19 -19.89
C ILE A 293 4.09 4.74 -20.07
N HIS A 294 3.47 5.21 -18.99
CA HIS A 294 2.22 5.96 -19.04
C HIS A 294 2.53 7.46 -18.97
N ASN A 295 1.62 8.27 -19.47
CA ASN A 295 1.74 9.72 -19.32
C ASN A 295 1.04 10.11 -18.01
N GLU A 296 1.66 11.00 -17.24
CA GLU A 296 1.08 11.56 -16.00
C GLU A 296 -0.29 12.21 -16.24
N ASP A 297 -0.65 12.66 -17.44
CA ASP A 297 -1.99 13.14 -17.79
C ASP A 297 -3.12 12.12 -17.54
N PHE A 298 -2.78 10.83 -17.38
CA PHE A 298 -3.71 9.80 -16.93
C PHE A 298 -4.09 9.98 -15.46
N TYR A 299 -3.19 10.52 -14.64
CA TYR A 299 -3.48 11.07 -13.33
C TYR A 299 -4.12 12.46 -13.44
N ALA A 300 -4.99 12.75 -12.50
CA ALA A 300 -5.29 14.11 -12.11
C ALA A 300 -5.18 14.21 -10.60
N SER A 301 -4.57 15.30 -10.15
CA SER A 301 -4.45 15.59 -8.73
C SER A 301 -5.60 16.50 -8.26
N THR A 302 -6.05 16.29 -7.03
CA THR A 302 -6.94 17.22 -6.32
C THR A 302 -6.21 18.38 -5.66
N TRP A 303 -4.88 18.42 -5.77
CA TRP A 303 -4.07 19.43 -5.13
C TRP A 303 -4.46 20.85 -5.55
N ARG A 304 -4.48 21.73 -4.55
CA ARG A 304 -4.43 23.19 -4.64
C ARG A 304 -3.64 23.67 -3.44
N PRO A 305 -2.95 24.82 -3.54
CA PRO A 305 -2.43 25.50 -2.36
C PRO A 305 -3.54 25.74 -1.32
N PHE A 306 -3.29 25.34 -0.07
CA PHE A 306 -4.10 25.68 1.10
C PHE A 306 -3.20 25.71 2.34
N SER A 307 -3.56 26.53 3.34
CA SER A 307 -2.75 26.75 4.54
C SER A 307 -3.39 26.11 5.77
N VAL A 308 -2.55 25.49 6.62
CA VAL A 308 -3.00 24.96 7.92
C VAL A 308 -3.35 26.05 8.94
N GLY A 309 -3.00 27.31 8.68
CA GLY A 309 -3.28 28.44 9.58
C GLY A 309 -4.78 28.66 9.85
N ASN A 310 -5.64 28.24 8.91
CA ASN A 310 -7.10 28.27 9.04
C ASN A 310 -7.69 26.89 9.43
N GLY A 311 -6.82 25.91 9.75
CA GLY A 311 -7.16 24.51 9.96
C GLY A 311 -7.18 23.69 8.67
N CYS A 312 -6.86 22.39 8.76
CA CYS A 312 -6.81 21.50 7.59
C CYS A 312 -8.19 21.09 7.03
N GLN A 313 -9.30 21.57 7.60
CA GLN A 313 -10.65 21.20 7.16
C GLN A 313 -10.96 21.67 5.74
N GLU A 314 -10.32 22.76 5.27
CA GLU A 314 -10.46 23.28 3.89
C GLU A 314 -10.12 22.24 2.82
N VAL A 315 -9.34 21.21 3.16
CA VAL A 315 -8.98 20.17 2.20
C VAL A 315 -10.18 19.37 1.69
N ILE A 316 -11.26 19.26 2.47
CA ILE A 316 -12.47 18.52 2.10
C ILE A 316 -13.20 19.21 0.93
N PRO A 317 -13.62 20.49 1.03
CA PRO A 317 -14.26 21.17 -0.10
C PRO A 317 -13.32 21.30 -1.31
N ILE A 318 -12.02 21.54 -1.11
CA ILE A 318 -11.04 21.57 -2.20
C ILE A 318 -11.04 20.23 -2.97
N THR A 319 -10.97 19.13 -2.22
CA THR A 319 -10.97 17.77 -2.79
C THR A 319 -12.26 17.50 -3.55
N LYS A 320 -13.41 17.88 -2.97
CA LYS A 320 -14.73 17.75 -3.60
C LYS A 320 -14.78 18.45 -4.95
N ASP A 321 -14.43 19.74 -4.98
CA ASP A 321 -14.52 20.59 -6.18
C ASP A 321 -13.56 20.11 -7.27
N ARG A 322 -12.33 19.75 -6.90
CA ARG A 322 -11.34 19.24 -7.86
C ARG A 322 -11.76 17.89 -8.40
N CYS A 323 -12.22 16.99 -7.55
CA CYS A 323 -12.63 15.66 -7.98
C CYS A 323 -13.85 15.71 -8.91
N GLN A 324 -14.82 16.60 -8.68
CA GLN A 324 -15.96 16.81 -9.57
C GLN A 324 -15.53 17.15 -11.00
N VAL A 325 -14.57 18.06 -11.16
CA VAL A 325 -14.07 18.49 -12.48
C VAL A 325 -13.17 17.43 -13.11
N ARG A 326 -12.50 16.61 -12.30
CA ARG A 326 -11.51 15.61 -12.75
C ARG A 326 -12.06 14.18 -12.79
N GLN A 327 -13.33 13.98 -12.50
CA GLN A 327 -13.94 12.65 -12.37
C GLN A 327 -13.73 11.75 -13.59
N TRP A 328 -13.60 12.29 -14.80
CA TRP A 328 -13.42 11.53 -16.05
C TRP A 328 -12.02 10.97 -16.26
N ARG A 329 -11.02 11.45 -15.50
CA ARG A 329 -9.61 11.06 -15.65
C ARG A 329 -9.41 9.57 -15.35
N GLU A 330 -8.35 8.99 -15.90
CA GLU A 330 -8.07 7.56 -15.71
C GLU A 330 -7.87 7.26 -14.22
N LEU A 331 -6.96 7.99 -13.61
CA LEU A 331 -6.65 7.91 -12.20
C LEU A 331 -6.82 9.28 -11.55
N VAL A 332 -7.30 9.32 -10.31
CA VAL A 332 -7.36 10.54 -9.51
C VAL A 332 -6.56 10.34 -8.22
N GLU A 333 -5.60 11.22 -8.02
CA GLU A 333 -4.87 11.35 -6.77
C GLU A 333 -5.56 12.39 -5.89
N VAL A 334 -5.90 11.97 -4.67
CA VAL A 334 -6.36 12.82 -3.59
C VAL A 334 -5.14 13.28 -2.80
N SER A 335 -4.68 14.51 -3.04
CA SER A 335 -3.44 15.03 -2.47
C SER A 335 -3.73 15.89 -1.24
N ILE A 336 -3.13 15.54 -0.11
CA ILE A 336 -3.26 16.24 1.17
C ILE A 336 -1.87 16.77 1.54
N VAL A 337 -1.48 17.81 0.81
CA VAL A 337 -0.15 18.44 0.89
C VAL A 337 -0.37 19.94 1.15
N PRO A 338 -0.40 20.36 2.42
CA PRO A 338 -0.60 21.76 2.79
C PRO A 338 0.66 22.62 2.58
N GLU A 339 0.46 23.93 2.42
CA GLU A 339 1.53 24.92 2.33
C GLU A 339 1.47 25.91 3.50
N SER A 340 2.57 26.07 4.24
CA SER A 340 2.73 27.13 5.25
C SER A 340 4.21 27.38 5.55
N GLY A 341 4.50 28.31 6.46
CA GLY A 341 5.85 28.52 7.00
C GLY A 341 6.28 27.53 8.09
N ALA A 342 5.42 26.60 8.49
CA ALA A 342 5.73 25.58 9.48
C ALA A 342 6.47 24.36 8.87
N CYS A 343 7.03 23.50 9.72
CA CYS A 343 7.66 22.27 9.24
C CYS A 343 6.66 21.33 8.56
N ILE A 344 7.07 20.68 7.47
CA ILE A 344 6.24 19.76 6.69
C ILE A 344 5.60 18.69 7.59
N TYR A 345 6.37 18.09 8.51
CA TYR A 345 5.83 17.11 9.47
C TYR A 345 4.66 17.65 10.30
N SER A 346 4.78 18.88 10.83
CA SER A 346 3.75 19.48 11.69
C SER A 346 2.48 19.80 10.89
N MET A 347 2.64 20.24 9.65
CA MET A 347 1.50 20.47 8.77
C MET A 347 0.81 19.15 8.40
N ALA A 348 1.58 18.12 8.06
CA ALA A 348 1.07 16.79 7.75
C ALA A 348 0.26 16.23 8.93
N GLU A 349 0.84 16.28 10.14
CA GLU A 349 0.20 15.84 11.38
C GLU A 349 -1.16 16.52 11.61
N SER A 350 -1.23 17.83 11.38
CA SER A 350 -2.48 18.62 11.54
C SER A 350 -3.58 18.20 10.57
N CYS A 351 -3.23 17.65 9.40
CA CYS A 351 -4.19 17.27 8.36
C CYS A 351 -4.64 15.80 8.43
N ARG A 352 -3.95 14.94 9.19
CA ARG A 352 -4.22 13.48 9.26
C ARG A 352 -5.66 13.11 9.62
N MET A 353 -6.31 13.92 10.45
CA MET A 353 -7.69 13.66 10.87
C MET A 353 -8.74 13.82 9.77
N TYR A 354 -8.38 14.38 8.60
CA TYR A 354 -9.31 14.64 7.49
C TYR A 354 -9.13 13.69 6.29
N LEU A 355 -8.26 12.69 6.41
CA LEU A 355 -7.92 11.78 5.29
C LEU A 355 -9.12 10.96 4.81
N HIS A 356 -9.95 10.48 5.73
CA HIS A 356 -11.15 9.71 5.39
C HIS A 356 -12.19 10.58 4.68
N GLU A 357 -12.46 11.76 5.21
CA GLU A 357 -13.42 12.72 4.67
C GLU A 357 -13.00 13.23 3.29
N ALA A 358 -11.71 13.47 3.06
CA ALA A 358 -11.20 13.87 1.75
C ALA A 358 -11.42 12.75 0.72
N LEU A 359 -11.10 11.50 1.05
CA LEU A 359 -11.36 10.37 0.16
C LEU A 359 -12.86 10.23 -0.15
N LYS A 360 -13.72 10.31 0.86
CA LYS A 360 -15.19 10.29 0.68
C LYS A 360 -15.68 11.44 -0.20
N ALA A 361 -15.13 12.65 -0.02
CA ALA A 361 -15.51 13.80 -0.84
C ALA A 361 -15.24 13.57 -2.35
N CYS A 362 -14.20 12.80 -2.68
CA CYS A 362 -13.91 12.43 -4.07
C CYS A 362 -14.68 11.18 -4.54
N GLU A 363 -14.90 10.19 -3.67
CA GLU A 363 -15.57 8.93 -4.03
C GLU A 363 -16.97 9.16 -4.62
N LEU A 364 -17.69 10.18 -4.12
CA LEU A 364 -19.02 10.58 -4.58
C LEU A 364 -19.11 10.81 -6.09
N TYR A 365 -18.04 11.32 -6.71
CA TYR A 365 -17.97 11.55 -8.15
C TYR A 365 -17.33 10.38 -8.90
N ARG A 366 -16.31 9.75 -8.32
CA ARG A 366 -15.59 8.66 -8.98
C ARG A 366 -16.47 7.43 -9.17
N PHE A 367 -17.29 7.07 -8.18
CA PHE A 367 -18.19 5.92 -8.28
C PHE A 367 -19.23 6.07 -9.40
N GLN A 368 -19.66 7.30 -9.71
CA GLN A 368 -20.61 7.56 -10.80
C GLN A 368 -20.08 7.17 -12.18
N VAL A 369 -18.74 7.19 -12.35
CA VAL A 369 -18.06 6.81 -13.59
C VAL A 369 -17.35 5.45 -13.49
N ASN A 370 -17.75 4.62 -12.52
CA ASN A 370 -17.21 3.28 -12.28
C ASN A 370 -15.68 3.24 -12.05
N LYS A 371 -15.15 4.26 -11.37
CA LYS A 371 -13.75 4.39 -10.93
C LYS A 371 -13.71 4.71 -9.43
N SER A 372 -12.54 4.63 -8.81
CA SER A 372 -12.34 5.03 -7.41
C SER A 372 -11.44 6.26 -7.31
N PRO A 373 -11.35 6.95 -6.15
CA PRO A 373 -10.15 7.70 -5.80
C PRO A 373 -8.97 6.72 -5.80
N ASN A 374 -7.87 7.03 -6.49
CA ASN A 374 -6.85 6.02 -6.81
C ASN A 374 -5.60 6.10 -5.94
N VAL A 375 -5.27 7.29 -5.45
CA VAL A 375 -4.14 7.51 -4.56
C VAL A 375 -4.56 8.47 -3.47
N LEU A 376 -4.19 8.20 -2.22
CA LEU A 376 -4.19 9.20 -1.15
C LEU A 376 -2.73 9.61 -0.93
N LEU A 377 -2.35 10.75 -1.50
CA LEU A 377 -0.97 11.24 -1.48
C LEU A 377 -0.77 12.17 -0.28
N VAL A 378 0.22 11.87 0.57
CA VAL A 378 0.48 12.61 1.80
C VAL A 378 1.98 12.82 2.01
N ASP A 379 2.30 13.82 2.84
CA ASP A 379 3.60 13.92 3.52
C ASP A 379 3.57 13.15 4.85
N TYR A 380 4.73 12.68 5.30
CA TYR A 380 4.96 12.00 6.59
C TYR A 380 3.92 10.92 6.95
N PRO A 381 3.86 9.82 6.18
CA PRO A 381 2.89 8.74 6.40
C PRO A 381 3.25 7.77 7.54
N GLU A 382 4.37 7.94 8.25
CA GLU A 382 4.99 6.94 9.15
C GLU A 382 4.22 6.60 10.44
N VAL A 383 2.94 6.93 10.49
CA VAL A 383 2.07 6.49 11.56
C VAL A 383 1.73 5.01 11.34
N GLY A 384 1.81 4.21 12.40
CA GLY A 384 1.48 2.79 12.32
C GLY A 384 0.10 2.57 11.70
N SER A 385 -0.04 1.50 10.89
CA SER A 385 -1.27 1.20 10.13
C SER A 385 -2.52 0.97 10.99
N GLN A 386 -2.34 0.75 12.29
CA GLN A 386 -3.42 0.62 13.28
C GLN A 386 -3.94 1.96 13.80
N GLU A 387 -3.22 3.08 13.57
CA GLU A 387 -3.74 4.39 13.95
C GLU A 387 -4.81 4.83 12.96
N VAL A 388 -5.97 5.24 13.48
CA VAL A 388 -7.16 5.57 12.69
C VAL A 388 -6.98 6.77 11.76
N THR A 389 -6.05 7.66 12.12
CA THR A 389 -5.67 8.84 11.35
C THR A 389 -4.52 8.57 10.38
N SER A 390 -4.01 7.34 10.33
CA SER A 390 -2.96 6.96 9.36
C SER A 390 -3.52 6.90 7.94
N VAL A 391 -2.66 7.19 6.96
CA VAL A 391 -2.99 7.04 5.53
C VAL A 391 -3.36 5.61 5.19
N PHE A 392 -2.73 4.62 5.83
CA PHE A 392 -2.98 3.20 5.60
C PHE A 392 -4.39 2.80 6.02
N HIS A 393 -4.81 3.28 7.19
CA HIS A 393 -6.16 3.05 7.69
C HIS A 393 -7.21 3.71 6.78
N ALA A 394 -7.00 4.97 6.37
CA ALA A 394 -7.90 5.66 5.44
C ALA A 394 -8.06 4.94 4.10
N VAL A 395 -6.94 4.51 3.50
CA VAL A 395 -6.92 3.77 2.24
C VAL A 395 -7.56 2.39 2.37
N TYR A 396 -7.32 1.68 3.47
CA TYR A 396 -7.95 0.38 3.71
C TYR A 396 -9.48 0.47 3.69
N HIS A 397 -10.05 1.39 4.48
CA HIS A 397 -11.50 1.57 4.52
C HIS A 397 -12.09 2.12 3.23
N GLN A 398 -11.33 2.93 2.48
CA GLN A 398 -11.73 3.30 1.12
C GLN A 398 -11.80 2.09 0.19
N ASN A 399 -10.84 1.16 0.28
CA ASN A 399 -10.88 -0.06 -0.53
C ASN A 399 -12.03 -1.00 -0.15
N LEU A 400 -12.48 -1.01 1.10
CA LEU A 400 -13.71 -1.71 1.49
C LEU A 400 -14.94 -1.10 0.79
N ARG A 401 -15.02 0.23 0.68
CA ARG A 401 -16.07 0.90 -0.11
C ARG A 401 -15.95 0.58 -1.60
N ASN A 402 -14.73 0.56 -2.14
CA ASN A 402 -14.46 0.19 -3.53
C ASN A 402 -14.94 -1.24 -3.85
N LEU A 403 -14.77 -2.19 -2.92
CA LEU A 403 -15.28 -3.57 -3.07
C LEU A 403 -16.80 -3.60 -3.25
N VAL A 404 -17.54 -2.94 -2.37
CA VAL A 404 -19.02 -2.91 -2.43
C VAL A 404 -19.49 -2.16 -3.68
N ALA A 405 -18.80 -1.09 -4.08
CA ALA A 405 -19.16 -0.30 -5.26
C ALA A 405 -18.90 -1.03 -6.59
N HIS A 406 -17.78 -1.75 -6.71
CA HIS A 406 -17.34 -2.31 -7.99
C HIS A 406 -17.57 -3.82 -8.15
N LEU A 407 -17.93 -4.52 -7.07
CA LEU A 407 -18.24 -5.95 -7.07
C LEU A 407 -19.63 -6.23 -6.47
N PRO A 408 -20.70 -5.55 -6.93
CA PRO A 408 -22.04 -5.78 -6.41
C PRO A 408 -22.45 -7.25 -6.60
N GLY A 409 -23.13 -7.80 -5.60
CA GLY A 409 -23.54 -9.21 -5.57
C GLY A 409 -22.43 -10.21 -5.19
N LYS A 410 -21.15 -9.81 -5.30
CA LYS A 410 -20.02 -10.62 -4.79
C LYS A 410 -19.57 -10.14 -3.42
N CYS A 411 -19.46 -8.83 -3.23
CA CYS A 411 -19.09 -8.22 -1.97
C CYS A 411 -20.28 -7.42 -1.43
N GLN A 412 -20.60 -7.62 -0.15
CA GLN A 412 -21.67 -6.91 0.52
C GLN A 412 -21.30 -6.63 1.97
N VAL A 413 -21.90 -5.57 2.52
CA VAL A 413 -21.84 -5.31 3.95
C VAL A 413 -22.66 -6.36 4.68
N LYS A 414 -22.09 -6.95 5.74
CA LYS A 414 -22.77 -7.87 6.64
C LYS A 414 -22.44 -7.50 8.07
N LEU A 415 -23.45 -7.11 8.82
CA LEU A 415 -23.39 -7.03 10.27
C LEU A 415 -24.25 -8.18 10.81
N ASP A 416 -23.78 -8.80 11.89
CA ASP A 416 -24.51 -9.86 12.58
C ASP A 416 -25.21 -9.31 13.84
N ALA A 417 -24.64 -8.28 14.47
CA ALA A 417 -25.23 -7.52 15.57
C ALA A 417 -24.41 -6.25 15.80
N ALA A 418 -24.94 -5.29 16.57
CA ALA A 418 -24.17 -4.16 17.05
C ALA A 418 -24.64 -3.71 18.43
N VAL A 419 -23.75 -3.16 19.25
CA VAL A 419 -24.09 -2.71 20.60
C VAL A 419 -23.24 -1.52 21.00
N ARG A 420 -23.82 -0.52 21.66
CA ARG A 420 -23.08 0.57 22.31
C ARG A 420 -22.85 0.24 23.77
N ILE A 421 -21.62 0.48 24.23
CA ILE A 421 -21.26 0.30 25.63
C ILE A 421 -21.78 1.49 26.45
N PRO A 422 -22.71 1.29 27.41
CA PRO A 422 -23.24 2.37 28.23
C PRO A 422 -22.13 3.09 28.98
N GLY A 423 -22.19 4.43 29.03
CA GLY A 423 -21.18 5.25 29.71
C GLY A 423 -19.81 5.30 29.01
N SER A 424 -19.68 4.75 27.80
CA SER A 424 -18.44 4.73 27.02
C SER A 424 -18.63 5.34 25.63
N GLU A 425 -17.50 5.73 25.03
CA GLU A 425 -17.39 6.14 23.62
C GLU A 425 -17.12 4.95 22.69
N THR A 426 -17.48 3.73 23.13
CA THR A 426 -17.22 2.50 22.39
C THR A 426 -18.52 1.85 21.93
N SER A 427 -18.53 1.39 20.68
CA SER A 427 -19.50 0.42 20.17
C SER A 427 -18.78 -0.85 19.71
N PHE A 428 -19.46 -1.97 19.78
CA PHE A 428 -19.03 -3.22 19.19
C PHE A 428 -19.92 -3.56 17.99
N PHE A 429 -19.30 -3.95 16.89
CA PHE A 429 -19.97 -4.48 15.70
C PHE A 429 -19.55 -5.94 15.52
N PHE A 430 -20.51 -6.86 15.48
CA PHE A 430 -20.26 -8.28 15.28
C PHE A 430 -20.29 -8.57 13.78
N VAL A 431 -19.21 -9.16 13.26
CA VAL A 431 -19.02 -9.40 11.83
C VAL A 431 -18.33 -10.74 11.61
N GLY A 432 -19.09 -11.78 11.33
CA GLY A 432 -18.61 -13.14 11.35
C GLY A 432 -18.01 -13.47 12.71
N ASP A 433 -16.81 -14.05 12.69
CA ASP A 433 -16.06 -14.50 13.86
C ASP A 433 -15.33 -13.37 14.60
N GLN A 434 -15.62 -12.11 14.27
CA GLN A 434 -14.92 -10.94 14.80
C GLN A 434 -15.89 -9.95 15.45
N VAL A 435 -15.41 -9.29 16.50
CA VAL A 435 -15.99 -8.09 17.10
C VAL A 435 -15.10 -6.91 16.74
N LEU A 436 -15.64 -5.99 15.93
CA LEU A 436 -14.98 -4.74 15.61
C LEU A 436 -15.26 -3.74 16.72
N VAL A 437 -14.20 -3.15 17.26
CA VAL A 437 -14.30 -2.10 18.29
C VAL A 437 -14.30 -0.76 17.60
N TYR A 438 -15.39 -0.01 17.74
CA TYR A 438 -15.57 1.31 17.16
C TYR A 438 -15.48 2.39 18.24
N SER A 439 -14.69 3.42 18.00
CA SER A 439 -14.59 4.59 18.84
C SER A 439 -15.41 5.74 18.25
N HIS A 440 -16.35 6.25 19.03
CA HIS A 440 -17.20 7.39 18.66
C HIS A 440 -16.42 8.71 18.62
N SER A 441 -15.42 8.88 19.48
CA SER A 441 -14.55 10.07 19.47
C SER A 441 -13.63 10.11 18.26
N LYS A 442 -13.05 8.96 17.90
CA LYS A 442 -12.21 8.79 16.70
C LYS A 442 -13.01 8.59 15.41
N LYS A 443 -14.32 8.34 15.51
CA LYS A 443 -15.24 8.02 14.40
C LYS A 443 -14.76 6.88 13.49
N SER A 444 -14.18 5.85 14.09
CA SER A 444 -13.55 4.76 13.34
C SER A 444 -13.45 3.47 14.13
N GLN A 445 -13.34 2.35 13.43
CA GLN A 445 -12.79 1.13 13.98
C GLN A 445 -11.39 1.40 14.55
N VAL A 446 -11.12 0.91 15.75
CA VAL A 446 -9.83 1.05 16.46
C VAL A 446 -9.18 -0.29 16.80
N ASP A 447 -9.95 -1.37 16.80
CA ASP A 447 -9.48 -2.71 17.17
C ASP A 447 -10.44 -3.77 16.56
N SER A 448 -9.97 -5.02 16.46
CA SER A 448 -10.77 -6.18 16.07
C SER A 448 -10.40 -7.36 16.95
N ARG A 449 -11.39 -8.05 17.50
CA ARG A 449 -11.19 -9.15 18.45
C ARG A 449 -11.91 -10.40 17.96
N PRO A 450 -11.32 -11.60 18.08
CA PRO A 450 -12.04 -12.82 17.80
C PRO A 450 -13.19 -12.99 18.79
N ILE A 451 -14.33 -13.45 18.28
CA ILE A 451 -15.43 -13.93 19.10
C ILE A 451 -14.99 -15.28 19.73
N PRO A 452 -15.23 -15.52 21.03
CA PRO A 452 -14.89 -16.78 21.68
C PRO A 452 -15.40 -18.00 20.90
N SER A 453 -14.61 -19.08 20.85
CA SER A 453 -14.89 -20.29 20.05
C SER A 453 -16.18 -21.05 20.41
N ILE A 454 -16.85 -20.68 21.49
CA ILE A 454 -18.18 -21.20 21.86
C ILE A 454 -19.28 -20.76 20.89
N TYR A 455 -19.08 -19.69 20.15
CA TYR A 455 -19.99 -19.23 19.12
C TYR A 455 -19.47 -19.76 17.79
N ASP A 456 -20.21 -20.66 17.13
CA ASP A 456 -19.91 -21.12 15.75
C ASP A 456 -19.99 -19.95 14.73
N GLY A 457 -19.05 -19.01 14.83
CA GLY A 457 -18.76 -17.91 13.93
C GLY A 457 -19.79 -16.78 13.78
N ARG A 458 -21.04 -16.89 14.23
CA ARG A 458 -22.04 -15.81 14.11
C ARG A 458 -22.95 -15.71 15.32
N VAL A 459 -23.40 -14.49 15.58
CA VAL A 459 -24.40 -14.12 16.59
C VAL A 459 -25.63 -13.60 15.87
N ASP A 460 -26.80 -13.66 16.49
CA ASP A 460 -28.04 -13.13 15.92
C ASP A 460 -28.42 -11.77 16.50
N ALA A 461 -28.02 -11.48 17.74
CA ALA A 461 -28.24 -10.18 18.37
C ALA A 461 -27.26 -9.96 19.52
N ALA A 462 -27.01 -8.71 19.86
CA ALA A 462 -26.22 -8.36 21.04
C ALA A 462 -26.74 -7.08 21.69
N TYR A 463 -26.93 -7.09 23.01
CA TYR A 463 -27.41 -5.90 23.72
C TYR A 463 -26.82 -5.77 25.12
N MET A 464 -26.81 -4.54 25.63
CA MET A 464 -26.38 -4.23 26.99
C MET A 464 -27.52 -3.71 27.86
N PRO A 465 -27.83 -4.38 28.99
CA PRO A 465 -28.74 -3.85 30.00
C PRO A 465 -28.21 -2.56 30.65
N LYS A 466 -29.12 -1.73 31.19
CA LYS A 466 -28.88 -0.35 31.65
C LYS A 466 -27.79 -0.18 32.74
N ASN A 467 -27.44 -1.24 33.48
CA ASN A 467 -26.51 -1.22 34.61
C ASN A 467 -25.38 -2.28 34.51
N ALA A 468 -25.13 -2.82 33.32
CA ALA A 468 -24.31 -4.02 33.20
C ALA A 468 -22.90 -3.72 32.66
N SER A 469 -21.88 -4.28 33.30
CA SER A 469 -20.61 -4.65 32.65
C SER A 469 -20.77 -5.92 31.77
N ILE A 470 -21.97 -6.50 31.77
CA ILE A 470 -22.31 -7.76 31.14
C ILE A 470 -23.01 -7.49 29.81
N LEU A 471 -22.37 -7.91 28.74
CA LEU A 471 -22.92 -8.00 27.40
C LEU A 471 -23.77 -9.27 27.28
N ARG A 472 -24.97 -9.15 26.70
CA ARG A 472 -25.80 -10.30 26.33
C ARG A 472 -25.70 -10.57 24.84
N ILE A 473 -25.32 -11.79 24.48
CA ILE A 473 -25.21 -12.25 23.11
C ILE A 473 -26.25 -13.33 22.88
N ILE A 474 -27.03 -13.20 21.81
CA ILE A 474 -28.05 -14.18 21.42
C ILE A 474 -27.56 -14.97 20.21
N LYS A 475 -27.73 -16.29 20.26
CA LYS A 475 -27.54 -17.20 19.14
C LYS A 475 -28.60 -18.29 19.16
N GLY A 476 -29.42 -18.39 18.12
CA GLY A 476 -30.63 -19.19 18.09
C GLY A 476 -31.55 -18.79 19.23
N CYS A 477 -31.78 -19.70 20.17
CA CYS A 477 -32.55 -19.46 21.39
C CYS A 477 -31.68 -19.38 22.65
N GLU A 478 -30.37 -19.36 22.46
CA GLU A 478 -29.38 -19.31 23.52
C GLU A 478 -29.01 -17.87 23.82
N MET A 479 -29.01 -17.50 25.09
CA MET A 479 -28.48 -16.23 25.56
C MET A 479 -27.24 -16.49 26.41
N TRP A 480 -26.18 -15.78 26.06
CA TRP A 480 -24.88 -15.86 26.68
C TRP A 480 -24.55 -14.53 27.36
N GLN A 481 -23.85 -14.61 28.48
CA GLN A 481 -23.40 -13.45 29.26
C GLN A 481 -21.88 -13.37 29.23
N VAL A 482 -21.37 -12.24 28.74
CA VAL A 482 -19.95 -12.00 28.52
C VAL A 482 -19.56 -10.70 29.19
N ASP A 483 -18.37 -10.65 29.78
CA ASP A 483 -17.81 -9.39 30.26
C ASP A 483 -17.45 -8.48 29.06
N ALA A 484 -18.05 -7.30 28.99
CA ALA A 484 -17.78 -6.34 27.90
C ALA A 484 -16.32 -5.82 27.90
N GLY A 485 -15.65 -5.83 29.06
CA GLY A 485 -14.24 -5.49 29.21
C GLY A 485 -13.30 -6.62 28.81
N ASN A 486 -13.75 -7.89 28.91
CA ASN A 486 -12.96 -9.07 28.57
C ASN A 486 -13.83 -10.14 27.89
N PHE A 487 -13.90 -10.11 26.56
CA PHE A 487 -14.70 -11.04 25.76
C PHE A 487 -14.37 -12.52 25.99
N SER A 488 -13.15 -12.84 26.42
CA SER A 488 -12.73 -14.22 26.72
C SER A 488 -13.35 -14.76 28.00
N ASN A 489 -13.90 -13.90 28.85
CA ASN A 489 -14.51 -14.27 30.13
C ASN A 489 -16.03 -14.47 29.97
N VAL A 490 -16.42 -15.72 29.69
CA VAL A 490 -17.82 -16.14 29.64
C VAL A 490 -18.31 -16.39 31.06
N LEU A 491 -19.25 -15.57 31.54
CA LEU A 491 -19.56 -15.41 32.97
C LEU A 491 -20.54 -16.45 33.57
N THR A 492 -20.74 -17.63 32.95
CA THR A 492 -21.65 -18.75 33.38
C THR A 492 -23.17 -18.56 33.17
N PRO A 493 -23.98 -19.65 33.34
CA PRO A 493 -24.36 -20.58 32.28
C PRO A 493 -25.37 -20.00 31.28
N ARG A 494 -25.30 -20.49 30.04
CA ARG A 494 -26.24 -20.25 28.94
C ARG A 494 -27.70 -20.36 29.42
N SER A 495 -28.50 -19.32 29.19
CA SER A 495 -29.95 -19.37 29.41
C SER A 495 -30.69 -19.58 28.09
N GLN A 496 -31.88 -20.18 28.16
CA GLN A 496 -32.79 -20.33 27.02
C GLN A 496 -33.80 -19.19 27.00
N MET A 497 -34.00 -18.60 25.83
CA MET A 497 -35.05 -17.62 25.61
C MET A 497 -36.41 -18.30 25.67
N SER A 498 -37.33 -17.73 26.44
CA SER A 498 -38.73 -18.17 26.53
C SER A 498 -39.66 -16.97 26.31
N PRO A 499 -40.45 -16.94 25.23
CA PRO A 499 -40.47 -17.91 24.13
C PRO A 499 -39.17 -17.92 23.30
N CYS A 500 -38.89 -19.05 22.65
CA CYS A 500 -37.74 -19.23 21.76
C CYS A 500 -38.01 -18.50 20.44
N VAL A 501 -37.52 -17.27 20.35
CA VAL A 501 -37.56 -16.43 19.15
C VAL A 501 -36.14 -16.07 18.79
N GLN A 502 -35.67 -16.50 17.61
CA GLN A 502 -34.37 -16.09 17.08
C GLN A 502 -34.53 -14.67 16.51
N PRO A 503 -34.03 -13.62 17.18
CA PRO A 503 -34.16 -12.26 16.70
C PRO A 503 -33.30 -12.03 15.46
N ASP A 504 -33.60 -10.98 14.71
CA ASP A 504 -32.64 -10.43 13.74
C ASP A 504 -31.71 -9.41 14.41
N ASP A 505 -32.18 -8.74 15.47
CA ASP A 505 -31.34 -8.02 16.43
C ASP A 505 -32.12 -7.66 17.73
N ALA A 506 -31.44 -7.13 18.75
CA ALA A 506 -32.07 -6.63 19.97
C ALA A 506 -31.34 -5.39 20.53
N VAL A 507 -32.09 -4.41 21.06
CA VAL A 507 -31.53 -3.17 21.62
C VAL A 507 -32.26 -2.72 22.88
N VAL A 508 -31.51 -2.22 23.86
CA VAL A 508 -32.08 -1.52 25.02
C VAL A 508 -32.07 -0.02 24.77
N TRP A 509 -33.27 0.56 24.66
CA TRP A 509 -33.46 1.98 24.43
C TRP A 509 -34.57 2.52 25.33
N GLN A 510 -34.38 3.71 25.91
CA GLN A 510 -35.30 4.30 26.91
C GLN A 510 -35.71 3.32 28.04
N SER A 511 -34.78 2.48 28.49
CA SER A 511 -34.99 1.44 29.52
C SER A 511 -35.91 0.29 29.13
N ARG A 512 -36.22 0.12 27.84
CA ARG A 512 -37.02 -0.99 27.31
C ARG A 512 -36.18 -1.81 26.34
N LEU A 513 -36.36 -3.13 26.37
CA LEU A 513 -35.75 -4.03 25.41
C LEU A 513 -36.66 -4.14 24.19
N TYR A 514 -36.13 -3.77 23.03
CA TYR A 514 -36.74 -3.97 21.74
C TYR A 514 -36.09 -5.20 21.11
N ILE A 515 -36.91 -6.14 20.66
CA ILE A 515 -36.49 -7.32 19.92
C ILE A 515 -37.00 -7.19 18.49
N PHE A 516 -36.11 -7.24 17.51
CA PHE A 516 -36.46 -7.13 16.10
C PHE A 516 -36.56 -8.53 15.50
N LYS A 517 -37.65 -8.78 14.77
CA LYS A 517 -37.82 -10.00 13.98
C LYS A 517 -38.69 -9.77 12.75
N GLY A 518 -38.16 -10.11 11.58
CA GLY A 518 -38.81 -9.91 10.30
C GLY A 518 -39.17 -8.45 10.11
N CYS A 519 -40.46 -8.19 9.93
CA CYS A 519 -41.01 -6.85 9.75
C CYS A 519 -41.50 -6.21 11.06
N TYR A 520 -41.11 -6.71 12.24
CA TYR A 520 -41.67 -6.27 13.51
C TYR A 520 -40.62 -5.96 14.58
N ALA A 521 -40.92 -5.00 15.45
CA ALA A 521 -40.25 -4.77 16.71
C ALA A 521 -41.19 -5.14 17.87
N THR A 522 -40.76 -5.99 18.78
CA THR A 522 -41.54 -6.40 19.95
C THR A 522 -40.95 -5.79 21.22
N LEU A 523 -41.83 -5.29 22.08
CA LEU A 523 -41.54 -4.85 23.44
C LEU A 523 -42.22 -5.81 24.41
N GLN A 524 -41.56 -6.13 25.54
CA GLN A 524 -42.14 -7.03 26.52
C GLN A 524 -43.51 -6.52 26.99
N GLY A 525 -44.56 -7.35 26.81
CA GLY A 525 -45.93 -7.04 27.23
C GLY A 525 -46.72 -6.13 26.28
N LEU A 526 -46.22 -5.85 25.08
CA LEU A 526 -46.90 -5.06 24.06
C LEU A 526 -47.02 -5.83 22.74
N GLU A 527 -48.02 -5.46 21.94
CA GLU A 527 -48.20 -5.99 20.58
C GLU A 527 -46.98 -5.67 19.69
N PRO A 528 -46.59 -6.58 18.76
CA PRO A 528 -45.53 -6.31 17.81
C PRO A 528 -45.82 -5.09 16.93
N ILE A 529 -44.85 -4.18 16.83
CA ILE A 529 -44.96 -2.95 16.06
C ILE A 529 -44.38 -3.17 14.66
N PRO A 530 -45.14 -2.95 13.57
CA PRO A 530 -44.61 -3.03 12.22
C PRO A 530 -43.45 -2.04 12.00
N LEU A 531 -42.33 -2.51 11.46
CA LEU A 531 -41.18 -1.67 11.12
C LEU A 531 -41.51 -0.64 10.02
N ALA A 532 -42.47 -0.95 9.17
CA ALA A 532 -42.99 -0.01 8.18
C ALA A 532 -43.59 1.24 8.83
N ASP A 533 -44.19 1.12 10.03
CA ASP A 533 -44.74 2.26 10.78
C ASP A 533 -43.64 3.18 11.32
N TRP A 534 -42.41 2.66 11.41
CA TRP A 534 -41.21 3.44 11.72
C TRP A 534 -40.44 3.85 10.46
N GLY A 535 -40.96 3.58 9.25
CA GLY A 535 -40.24 3.84 8.01
C GLY A 535 -38.97 3.00 7.83
N LEU A 536 -38.90 1.83 8.46
CA LEU A 536 -37.74 0.93 8.44
C LEU A 536 -37.97 -0.29 7.53
N PRO A 537 -36.89 -0.85 6.96
CA PRO A 537 -36.97 -2.12 6.24
C PRO A 537 -37.17 -3.30 7.20
N CYS A 538 -37.69 -4.41 6.67
CA CYS A 538 -37.71 -5.69 7.37
C CYS A 538 -36.31 -6.32 7.45
N ASP A 539 -36.19 -7.32 8.33
CA ASP A 539 -35.01 -8.18 8.49
C ASP A 539 -33.75 -7.37 8.77
N ILE A 540 -33.80 -6.39 9.69
CA ILE A 540 -32.63 -5.54 9.99
C ILE A 540 -31.40 -6.38 10.36
N ASP A 541 -30.20 -5.90 10.07
CA ASP A 541 -28.97 -6.66 10.32
C ASP A 541 -28.39 -6.38 11.71
N ALA A 542 -28.57 -5.17 12.23
CA ALA A 542 -28.11 -4.76 13.54
C ALA A 542 -28.76 -3.44 13.96
N ALA A 543 -28.82 -3.16 15.25
CA ALA A 543 -29.28 -1.91 15.82
C ALA A 543 -28.64 -1.68 17.19
N PHE A 544 -28.33 -0.42 17.51
CA PHE A 544 -27.92 -0.09 18.86
C PHE A 544 -28.38 1.29 19.31
N ASN A 545 -28.42 1.48 20.62
CA ASN A 545 -28.75 2.75 21.24
C ASN A 545 -27.58 3.73 21.09
N ASN A 546 -27.77 4.77 20.28
CA ASN A 546 -26.80 5.82 20.06
C ASN A 546 -27.20 7.11 20.80
N ARG A 547 -27.26 7.00 22.13
CA ARG A 547 -27.68 8.04 23.10
C ARG A 547 -29.16 8.42 22.95
N ASP A 548 -29.48 9.25 21.98
CA ASP A 548 -30.81 9.89 21.85
C ASP A 548 -31.69 9.22 20.78
N HIS A 549 -31.13 8.27 20.05
CA HIS A 549 -31.79 7.55 18.96
C HIS A 549 -31.31 6.12 18.87
N ILE A 550 -32.05 5.27 18.16
CA ILE A 550 -31.58 3.97 17.71
C ILE A 550 -30.92 4.15 16.34
N ALA A 551 -29.68 3.70 16.20
CA ALA A 551 -29.02 3.53 14.91
C ALA A 551 -29.32 2.11 14.42
N ILE A 552 -29.93 1.96 13.24
CA ILE A 552 -30.45 0.70 12.71
C ILE A 552 -29.81 0.45 11.35
N PHE A 553 -29.23 -0.72 11.13
CA PHE A 553 -28.44 -1.07 9.97
C PHE A 553 -29.15 -2.14 9.12
N LYS A 554 -29.17 -1.95 7.81
CA LYS A 554 -29.61 -2.95 6.84
C LYS A 554 -28.79 -2.85 5.56
N GLY A 555 -28.06 -3.91 5.26
CA GLY A 555 -27.09 -3.97 4.18
C GLY A 555 -26.09 -2.83 4.26
N ASN A 556 -25.99 -2.05 3.19
CA ASN A 556 -25.07 -0.92 3.11
C ASN A 556 -25.67 0.40 3.61
N ASP A 557 -26.87 0.38 4.20
CA ASP A 557 -27.57 1.58 4.66
C ASP A 557 -27.79 1.55 6.17
N TYR A 558 -27.88 2.73 6.77
CA TYR A 558 -28.35 2.85 8.14
C TYR A 558 -29.37 3.98 8.31
N TRP A 559 -30.22 3.80 9.31
CA TRP A 559 -31.33 4.67 9.67
C TRP A 559 -31.17 5.15 11.11
N LYS A 560 -31.68 6.35 11.35
CA LYS A 560 -31.79 6.96 12.67
C LYS A 560 -33.26 7.01 13.07
N TYR A 561 -33.60 6.45 14.23
CA TYR A 561 -34.94 6.50 14.80
C TYR A 561 -34.94 7.16 16.19
N THR A 562 -35.67 8.26 16.34
CA THR A 562 -35.71 9.07 17.57
C THR A 562 -36.89 8.73 18.49
N GLY A 563 -37.73 7.75 18.12
CA GLY A 563 -38.99 7.44 18.81
C GLY A 563 -40.19 8.27 18.40
N GLN A 564 -40.00 9.22 17.48
CA GLN A 564 -41.05 10.09 17.00
C GLN A 564 -41.02 10.13 15.48
N GLY A 565 -42.17 9.91 14.85
CA GLY A 565 -42.29 9.88 13.39
C GLY A 565 -41.51 8.75 12.75
N ASN A 566 -41.20 8.91 11.47
CA ASN A 566 -40.47 7.91 10.69
C ASN A 566 -38.97 8.03 10.92
N ALA A 567 -38.29 6.89 10.94
CA ALA A 567 -36.85 6.81 10.87
C ALA A 567 -36.33 7.46 9.58
N THR A 568 -35.22 8.17 9.69
CA THR A 568 -34.56 8.80 8.54
C THR A 568 -33.38 7.97 8.10
N ARG A 569 -33.27 7.68 6.81
CA ARG A 569 -32.04 7.10 6.24
C ARG A 569 -30.94 8.15 6.34
N ASP A 570 -29.94 7.89 7.16
CA ASP A 570 -28.96 8.89 7.58
C ASP A 570 -27.63 8.76 6.82
N GLY A 571 -27.29 7.55 6.36
CA GLY A 571 -26.09 7.34 5.55
C GLY A 571 -25.83 5.87 5.19
N LYS A 572 -24.57 5.56 4.90
CA LYS A 572 -24.11 4.20 4.58
C LYS A 572 -23.51 3.50 5.79
N THR A 573 -23.63 2.19 5.88
CA THR A 573 -23.02 1.42 6.98
C THR A 573 -21.49 1.60 7.01
N LEU A 574 -20.84 1.63 5.85
CA LEU A 574 -19.40 1.88 5.75
C LEU A 574 -18.98 3.33 6.03
N ASP A 575 -19.93 4.24 6.29
CA ASP A 575 -19.60 5.58 6.78
C ASP A 575 -19.05 5.56 8.20
N TRP A 576 -19.34 4.50 8.94
CA TRP A 576 -18.80 4.20 10.27
C TRP A 576 -17.37 3.67 10.22
N THR A 577 -16.72 3.59 9.05
CA THR A 577 -15.30 3.22 8.92
C THR A 577 -14.98 1.91 9.66
N ILE A 578 -15.75 0.86 9.35
CA ILE A 578 -15.63 -0.50 9.91
C ILE A 578 -15.43 -1.54 8.79
N ASP A 579 -14.73 -2.64 9.09
CA ASP A 579 -14.57 -3.77 8.17
C ASP A 579 -15.74 -4.77 8.21
N ALA A 580 -16.90 -4.27 7.81
CA ALA A 580 -18.13 -5.06 7.70
C ALA A 580 -18.30 -5.74 6.33
N VAL A 581 -17.28 -5.75 5.45
CA VAL A 581 -17.42 -6.26 4.07
C VAL A 581 -17.09 -7.75 4.01
N ARG A 582 -18.02 -8.53 3.44
CA ARG A 582 -17.86 -9.96 3.18
C ARG A 582 -18.02 -10.22 1.68
N CYS A 583 -17.06 -10.93 1.10
CA CYS A 583 -17.05 -11.28 -0.31
C CYS A 583 -17.16 -12.80 -0.50
N SER A 584 -18.02 -13.25 -1.41
CA SER A 584 -18.00 -14.62 -1.91
C SER A 584 -16.85 -14.81 -2.89
N HIS A 585 -16.10 -15.91 -2.76
CA HIS A 585 -14.99 -16.23 -3.66
C HIS A 585 -15.44 -16.77 -5.01
#